data_AF-A0A4Q5WVK1-F1
#
_entry.id   AF-A0A4Q5WVK1-F1
#
_cell.length_a   1.000
_cell.length_b   1.000
_cell.length_c   1.000
_cell.angle_alpha   90.00
_cell.angle_beta   90.00
_cell.angle_gamma   90.00
#
_symmetry.space_group_name_H-M   'P 1'
#
loop_
_entity.id
_entity.type
_entity.pdbx_description
1 polymer ?
#
loop_
_entity_poly.entity_id
_entity_poly.type
_entity_poly.pdbx_seq_one_letter_code
_entity_poly.pdbx_strand_id
1 'polypeptide(L)' 'MNKVSTYFSESFRELTQKVTWPTWQQLQQSTMIVLVATLVVTALVAAMDLISSSVMKFIY' A
#
# COMPACT_ATOMS: atom_id res chain seq x y z
N MET A 1 26.68 -5.44 29.96
CA MET A 1 26.05 -6.07 28.77
C MET A 1 24.57 -5.74 28.82
N ASN A 2 24.14 -4.69 28.11
CA ASN A 2 22.78 -4.17 28.20
C ASN A 2 21.78 -5.17 27.63
N LYS A 3 20.90 -5.71 28.48
CA LYS A 3 19.81 -6.62 28.11
C LYS A 3 19.07 -6.18 26.83
N VAL A 4 18.88 -4.88 26.65
CA VAL A 4 18.25 -4.25 25.49
C VAL A 4 18.97 -4.59 24.17
N SER A 5 20.31 -4.53 24.13
CA SER A 5 21.08 -4.83 22.92
C SER A 5 20.95 -6.29 22.51
N THR A 6 20.89 -7.20 23.47
CA THR A 6 20.67 -8.63 23.22
C THR A 6 19.26 -8.90 22.72
N TYR A 7 18.23 -8.25 23.30
CA TYR A 7 16.84 -8.38 22.82
C TYR A 7 16.68 -7.95 21.36
N PHE A 8 17.22 -6.80 20.96
CA PHE A 8 17.17 -6.39 19.55
C PHE A 8 17.88 -7.40 18.65
N SER A 9 19.06 -7.88 19.05
CA SER A 9 19.80 -8.88 18.29
C SER A 9 19.03 -10.20 18.12
N GLU A 10 18.33 -10.65 19.17
CA GLU A 10 17.52 -11.88 19.11
C GLU A 10 16.24 -11.68 18.30
N SER A 11 15.56 -10.53 18.44
CA SER A 11 14.38 -10.20 17.62
C SER A 11 14.72 -10.07 16.14
N PHE A 12 15.84 -9.45 15.77
CA PHE A 12 16.30 -9.40 14.38
C PHE A 12 16.57 -10.80 13.82
N ARG A 13 17.16 -11.67 14.63
CA ARG A 13 17.43 -13.05 14.25
C ARG A 13 16.13 -13.85 14.08
N GLU A 14 15.13 -13.63 14.93
CA GLU A 14 13.84 -14.29 14.86
C GLU A 14 12.99 -13.82 13.66
N LEU A 15 12.95 -12.50 13.42
CA LEU A 15 12.28 -11.92 12.25
C LEU A 15 12.89 -12.38 10.92
N THR A 16 14.17 -12.76 10.89
CA THR A 16 14.84 -13.21 9.67
C THR A 16 14.79 -14.74 9.51
N GLN A 17 14.87 -15.51 10.60
CA GLN A 17 14.96 -16.98 10.55
C GLN A 17 13.62 -17.71 10.74
N LYS A 18 12.62 -17.09 11.38
CA LYS A 18 11.30 -17.71 11.62
C LYS A 18 10.15 -17.13 10.79
N VAL A 19 10.43 -16.13 9.96
CA VAL A 19 9.39 -15.50 9.12
C VAL A 19 9.71 -15.77 7.66
N THR A 20 8.75 -16.35 6.95
CA THR A 20 8.78 -16.50 5.50
C THR A 20 8.43 -15.16 4.85
N TRP A 21 9.43 -14.32 4.63
CA TRP A 21 9.25 -13.11 3.83
C TRP A 21 8.91 -13.48 2.38
N PRO A 22 7.93 -12.80 1.76
CA PRO A 22 7.66 -12.98 0.34
C PRO A 22 8.88 -12.59 -0.48
N THR A 23 9.08 -13.26 -1.62
CA THR A 23 10.18 -12.92 -2.52
C THR A 23 9.97 -11.51 -3.08
N TRP A 24 11.06 -10.84 -3.47
CA TRP A 24 11.01 -9.50 -4.08
C TRP A 24 10.05 -9.42 -5.28
N GLN A 25 9.95 -10.50 -6.05
CA GLN A 25 9.05 -10.61 -7.20
C GLN A 25 7.58 -10.63 -6.76
N GLN A 26 7.23 -11.34 -5.68
CA GLN A 26 5.87 -11.37 -5.13
C GLN A 26 5.46 -10.02 -4.53
N LEU A 27 6.41 -9.32 -3.90
CA LEU A 27 6.21 -7.95 -3.41
C LEU A 27 5.89 -7.01 -4.58
N GLN A 28 6.69 -7.04 -5.64
CA GLN A 28 6.48 -6.21 -6.82
C GLN A 28 5.15 -6.51 -7.52
N GLN A 29 4.77 -7.79 -7.64
CA GLN A 29 3.46 -8.18 -8.19
C GLN A 29 2.31 -7.61 -7.35
N SER A 30 2.38 -7.73 -6.02
CA SER A 30 1.36 -7.20 -5.12
C SER A 30 1.25 -5.68 -5.21
N THR A 31 2.40 -4.98 -5.23
CA THR A 31 2.42 -3.52 -5.39
C THR A 31 1.86 -3.07 -6.74
N MET A 32 2.14 -3.81 -7.82
CA MET A 32 1.62 -3.49 -9.15
C MET A 32 0.09 -3.61 -9.19
N ILE A 33 -0.48 -4.64 -8.56
CA ILE A 33 -1.94 -4.79 -8.45
C ILE A 33 -2.55 -3.60 -7.70
N VAL A 34 -1.95 -3.20 -6.58
CA VAL A 34 -2.41 -2.06 -5.78
C VAL A 34 -2.31 -0.74 -6.57
N LEU A 35 -1.23 -0.53 -7.32
CA LEU A 35 -1.07 0.64 -8.19
C LEU A 35 -2.18 0.72 -9.24
N VAL A 36 -2.48 -0.38 -9.92
CA VAL A 36 -3.56 -0.42 -10.92
C VAL A 36 -4.92 -0.17 -10.26
N ALA A 37 -5.20 -0.80 -9.12
CA ALA A 37 -6.43 -0.57 -8.37
C ALA A 37 -6.59 0.90 -7.98
N THR A 38 -5.52 1.54 -7.49
CA THR A 38 -5.53 2.95 -7.11
C THR A 38 -5.83 3.84 -8.31
N LEU A 39 -5.21 3.57 -9.46
CA LEU A 39 -5.41 4.32 -10.70
C LEU A 39 -6.87 4.24 -11.18
N VAL A 40 -7.49 3.07 -11.09
CA VAL A 40 -8.91 2.87 -11.41
C VAL A 40 -9.80 3.68 -10.46
N VAL A 41 -9.54 3.63 -9.14
CA VAL A 41 -10.33 4.40 -8.17
C VAL A 41 -10.18 5.91 -8.42
N THR A 42 -8.96 6.40 -8.70
CA THR A 42 -8.74 7.81 -9.05
C THR A 42 -9.52 8.21 -10.30
N ALA A 43 -9.55 7.37 -11.34
CA ALA A 43 -10.32 7.64 -12.55
C ALA A 43 -11.83 7.70 -12.29
N LEU A 44 -12.35 6.81 -11.44
CA LEU A 44 -13.77 6.81 -11.04
C LEU A 44 -14.15 8.07 -10.27
N VAL A 45 -13.33 8.46 -9.28
CA VAL A 45 -13.55 9.70 -8.51
C VAL A 45 -13.50 10.91 -9.44
N ALA A 46 -12.53 10.98 -10.36
CA ALA A 46 -12.46 12.06 -11.34
C ALA A 46 -13.71 12.13 -12.22
N ALA A 47 -14.26 11.00 -12.64
CA ALA A 47 -15.51 10.96 -13.41
C ALA A 47 -16.70 11.48 -12.58
N MET A 48 -16.80 11.09 -11.30
CA MET A 48 -17.83 11.58 -10.39
C MET A 48 -17.73 13.10 -10.17
N ASP A 49 -16.52 13.62 -10.00
CA ASP A 49 -16.28 15.06 -9.83
C ASP A 49 -16.68 15.85 -11.08
N LEU A 50 -16.39 15.33 -12.27
CA LEU A 50 -16.81 15.94 -13.53
C LEU A 50 -18.33 16.00 -13.64
N ILE A 51 -19.02 14.87 -13.38
CA ILE A 51 -20.49 14.81 -13.40
C ILE A 51 -21.08 15.80 -12.41
N SER A 52 -20.58 15.81 -11.17
CA SER A 52 -21.03 16.74 -10.14
C SER A 52 -20.86 18.20 -10.56
N SER A 53 -19.69 18.55 -11.12
CA SER A 53 -19.42 19.91 -11.61
C SER A 53 -20.33 20.32 -12.77
N SER A 54 -20.66 19.39 -13.66
CA SER A 54 -21.58 19.63 -14.79
C SER A 54 -23.02 19.80 -14.32
N VAL A 55 -23.46 19.01 -13.35
CA VAL A 55 -24.80 19.12 -12.74
C VAL A 55 -24.94 20.46 -12.01
N MET A 56 -23.92 20.86 -11.23
CA MET A 56 -23.95 22.15 -10.52
C MET A 56 -24.05 23.33 -11.47
N LYS A 57 -23.33 23.32 -12.60
CA LYS A 57 -23.43 24.36 -13.66
C LYS A 57 -24.75 24.34 -14.43
N PHE A 58 -25.50 23.25 -14.37
CA PHE A 58 -26.80 23.15 -15.03
C PHE A 58 -27.93 23.67 -14.13
N ILE A 59 -27.79 23.49 -12.81
CA ILE A 59 -28.78 23.94 -11.82
C ILE A 59 -28.57 25.40 -11.42
N TYR A 60 -27.31 25.86 -11.36
CA TYR A 60 -26.92 27.23 -10.99
C TYR A 60 -26.49 28.03 -12.23
#